data_AF-A0A4Q8LAT3-F1
#
_entry.id   AF-A0A4Q8LAT3-F1
#
_cell.length_a   1.000
_cell.length_b   1.000
_cell.length_c   1.000
_cell.angle_alpha   90.00
_cell.angle_beta   90.00
_cell.angle_gamma   90.00
#
_symmetry.space_group_name_H-M   'P 1'
#
loop_
_entity.id
_entity.type
_entity.pdbx_description
1 polymer ?
#
loop_
_entity_poly.entity_id
_entity_poly.type
_entity_poly.pdbx_seq_one_letter_code
_entity_poly.pdbx_strand_id
1 'polypeptide(L)'
;MSMWAPEPAARRAPAAVRYFVDYEVWVGGQAIGWGQLIQAGPPGDALPGADAAWLHDLQQRAAERHGVAAGEVRIRTLVRL
;
A
#
# COMPACT_ATOMS: atom_id res chain seq x y z
N MET A 1 -31.23 1.65 -42.82
CA MET A 1 -30.45 0.53 -42.25
C MET A 1 -29.46 1.14 -41.26
N SER A 2 -29.81 1.22 -39.98
CA SER A 2 -28.89 1.74 -38.96
C SER A 2 -27.87 0.66 -38.63
N MET A 3 -26.62 0.94 -38.97
CA MET A 3 -25.47 0.09 -38.68
C MET A 3 -25.17 0.22 -37.19
N TRP A 4 -25.47 -0.83 -36.42
CA TRP A 4 -25.05 -0.91 -35.02
C TRP A 4 -23.53 -0.98 -34.98
N ALA A 5 -22.88 0.07 -34.49
CA ALA A 5 -21.48 0.04 -34.11
C ALA A 5 -21.41 -0.25 -32.60
N PRO A 6 -20.72 -1.31 -32.15
CA PRO A 6 -20.52 -1.49 -30.72
C PRO A 6 -19.70 -0.30 -30.18
N GLU A 7 -20.15 0.29 -29.08
CA GLU A 7 -19.36 1.30 -28.38
C GLU A 7 -17.96 0.74 -28.09
N PRO A 8 -16.88 1.52 -28.32
CA PRO A 8 -15.55 1.05 -28.00
C PRO A 8 -15.51 0.74 -26.51
N ALA A 9 -15.34 -0.53 -26.17
CA ALA A 9 -15.24 -0.98 -24.79
C ALA A 9 -14.21 -0.09 -24.09
N ALA A 10 -14.68 0.72 -23.15
CA ALA A 10 -13.83 1.63 -22.39
C ALA A 10 -12.65 0.81 -21.89
N ARG A 11 -11.45 1.15 -22.37
CA ARG A 11 -10.23 0.47 -21.99
C ARG A 11 -10.15 0.55 -20.47
N ARG A 12 -10.44 -0.55 -19.77
CA ARG A 12 -10.32 -0.60 -18.32
C ARG A 12 -8.90 -0.18 -18.01
N ALA A 13 -8.74 0.94 -17.31
CA ALA A 13 -7.44 1.29 -16.76
C ALA A 13 -6.91 0.05 -16.02
N PRO A 14 -5.63 -0.31 -16.19
CA PRO A 14 -5.08 -1.46 -15.47
C PRO A 14 -5.43 -1.30 -13.99
N ALA A 15 -6.02 -2.34 -13.39
CA ALA A 15 -6.36 -2.31 -11.97
C ALA A 15 -5.09 -1.95 -11.21
N ALA A 16 -5.15 -0.87 -10.41
CA ALA A 16 -4.01 -0.45 -9.61
C ALA A 16 -3.54 -1.65 -8.78
N VAL A 17 -2.27 -2.02 -8.92
CA VAL A 17 -1.66 -3.11 -8.16
C VAL A 17 -1.91 -2.83 -6.68
N ARG A 18 -2.30 -3.85 -5.91
CA ARG A 18 -2.51 -3.70 -4.46
C ARG A 18 -1.48 -4.49 -3.71
N TYR A 19 -1.20 -4.04 -2.50
CA TYR A 19 -0.27 -4.66 -1.59
C TYR A 19 -0.95 -4.90 -0.26
N PHE A 20 -0.75 -6.10 0.27
CA PHE A 20 -0.97 -6.41 1.67
C PHE A 20 0.28 -6.01 2.45
N VAL A 21 0.06 -5.25 3.53
CA VAL A 21 1.11 -4.74 4.41
C VAL A 21 0.83 -5.21 5.83
N ASP A 22 1.77 -5.96 6.40
CA ASP A 22 1.79 -6.34 7.82
C ASP A 22 2.89 -5.57 8.53
N TYR A 23 2.58 -5.04 9.71
CA TYR A 23 3.49 -4.20 10.47
C TYR A 23 3.38 -4.39 11.98
N GLU A 24 4.44 -4.01 12.67
CA GLU A 24 4.52 -3.94 14.13
C GLU A 24 4.75 -2.50 14.60
N VAL A 25 4.31 -2.20 15.81
CA VAL A 25 4.52 -0.92 16.49
C VAL A 25 5.44 -1.13 17.69
N TRP A 26 6.51 -0.34 17.73
CA TRP A 26 7.59 -0.44 18.70
C TRP A 26 7.80 0.89 19.43
N VAL A 27 7.48 0.94 20.72
CA VAL A 27 7.66 2.12 21.58
C VAL A 27 8.64 1.78 22.69
N GLY A 28 9.64 2.63 22.91
CA GLY A 28 10.65 2.41 23.96
C GLY A 28 11.44 1.10 23.80
N GLY A 29 11.58 0.58 22.57
CA GLY A 29 12.27 -0.67 22.28
C GLY A 29 11.46 -1.94 22.52
N GLN A 30 10.17 -1.82 22.85
CA GLN A 30 9.26 -2.96 23.01
C GLN A 30 8.18 -2.95 21.92
N ALA A 31 7.86 -4.12 21.38
CA ALA A 31 6.71 -4.28 20.50
C ALA A 31 5.42 -4.18 21.33
N ILE A 32 4.63 -3.14 21.08
CA ILE A 32 3.38 -2.87 21.81
C ILE A 32 2.13 -3.24 21.02
N GLY A 33 2.27 -3.50 19.72
CA GLY A 33 1.16 -3.81 18.85
C GLY A 33 1.56 -4.28 17.46
N TRP A 34 0.56 -4.72 16.72
CA TRP A 34 0.68 -5.17 15.33
C TRP A 34 -0.57 -4.73 14.55
N GLY A 35 -0.47 -4.67 13.23
CA GLY A 35 -1.57 -4.27 12.39
C GLY A 35 -1.36 -4.60 10.92
N GLN A 36 -2.44 -4.46 10.17
CA GLN A 36 -2.48 -4.79 8.74
C GLN A 36 -3.20 -3.68 7.97
N LEU A 37 -2.78 -3.47 6.73
CA LEU A 37 -3.50 -2.59 5.80
C LEU A 37 -3.33 -3.07 4.35
N ILE A 38 -4.28 -2.64 3.51
CA ILE A 38 -4.19 -2.80 2.06
C ILE A 38 -3.87 -1.44 1.46
N GLN A 39 -2.81 -1.36 0.66
CA GLN A 39 -2.39 -0.12 0.00
C GLN A 39 -2.28 -0.34 -1.52
N ALA A 40 -2.61 0.70 -2.29
CA ALA A 40 -2.24 0.71 -3.70
C ALA A 40 -0.72 0.74 -3.86
N GLY A 41 -0.21 0.07 -4.87
CA GLY A 41 1.21 0.05 -5.20
C GLY A 41 1.75 1.44 -5.47
N PRO A 42 3.08 1.62 -5.37
CA PRO A 42 3.70 2.86 -5.80
C PRO A 42 3.38 3.11 -7.28
N PRO A 43 3.34 4.37 -7.72
CA PRO A 43 3.17 4.67 -9.14
C PRO A 43 4.33 4.06 -9.95
N GLY A 44 4.03 3.06 -10.77
CA GLY A 44 5.00 2.30 -11.57
C GLY A 44 5.16 0.84 -11.13
N ASP A 45 5.81 0.04 -11.97
CA ASP A 45 5.99 -1.41 -11.77
C ASP A 45 7.22 -1.70 -10.89
N ALA A 46 7.32 -1.01 -9.74
CA ALA A 46 8.49 -1.16 -8.87
C ALA A 46 8.25 -2.23 -7.81
N LEU A 47 9.20 -3.18 -7.72
CA LEU A 47 9.95 -3.49 -6.50
C LEU A 47 11.13 -4.41 -6.86
N PRO A 48 12.39 -3.97 -6.64
CA PRO A 48 13.02 -4.18 -5.33
C PRO A 48 13.72 -2.93 -4.78
N GLY A 49 13.60 -2.71 -3.46
CA GLY A 49 14.06 -1.49 -2.79
C GLY A 49 12.98 -0.42 -2.75
N ALA A 50 11.80 -0.78 -2.22
CA ALA A 50 10.58 0.02 -2.14
C ALA A 50 10.88 1.50 -2.01
N ASP A 51 10.31 2.29 -2.91
CA ASP A 51 10.40 3.75 -2.88
C ASP A 51 10.26 4.22 -1.43
N ALA A 52 11.32 4.83 -0.91
CA ALA A 52 11.40 5.21 0.50
C ALA A 52 10.26 6.14 0.88
N ALA A 53 9.75 6.94 -0.08
CA ALA A 53 8.59 7.78 0.13
C ALA A 53 7.30 6.96 0.32
N TRP A 54 7.13 5.88 -0.44
CA TRP A 54 5.97 4.99 -0.29
C TRP A 54 6.05 4.16 0.99
N LEU A 55 7.22 3.64 1.36
CA LEU A 55 7.40 3.01 2.67
C LEU A 55 7.11 3.96 3.82
N HIS A 56 7.56 5.22 3.71
CA HIS A 56 7.28 6.24 4.71
C HIS A 56 5.78 6.53 4.80
N ASP A 57 5.06 6.65 3.68
CA ASP A 57 3.59 6.82 3.67
C ASP A 57 2.87 5.64 4.35
N LEU A 58 3.32 4.41 4.11
CA LEU A 58 2.80 3.22 4.78
C LEU A 58 3.00 3.29 6.31
N GLN A 59 4.21 3.65 6.74
CA GLN A 59 4.53 3.81 8.16
C GLN A 59 3.70 4.93 8.80
N GLN A 60 3.51 6.05 8.11
CA GLN A 60 2.69 7.16 8.61
C GLN A 60 1.23 6.76 8.79
N ARG A 61 0.64 6.08 7.81
CA ARG A 61 -0.75 5.59 7.93
C ARG A 61 -0.92 4.59 9.08
N ALA A 62 0.05 3.72 9.26
CA ALA A 62 0.06 2.81 10.40
C ALA A 62 0.22 3.58 11.72
N ALA A 63 1.12 4.55 11.77
CA ALA A 63 1.41 5.35 12.95
C ALA A 63 0.21 6.18 13.40
N GLU A 64 -0.50 6.82 12.46
CA GLU A 64 -1.74 7.56 12.72
C GLU A 64 -2.82 6.70 13.38
N ARG A 65 -2.92 5.42 13.01
CA ARG A 65 -3.90 4.49 13.61
C ARG A 65 -3.59 4.16 15.07
N HIS A 66 -2.32 4.19 15.45
CA HIS A 66 -1.86 3.84 16.79
C HIS A 66 -1.47 5.06 17.64
N GLY A 67 -1.49 6.27 17.07
CA GLY A 67 -1.09 7.50 17.74
C GLY A 67 0.40 7.57 18.07
N VAL A 68 1.25 6.96 17.24
CA VAL A 68 2.71 6.86 17.40
C VAL A 68 3.45 7.63 16.29
N ALA A 69 4.78 7.66 16.33
CA ALA A 69 5.58 8.19 15.22
C ALA A 69 5.79 7.12 14.12
N ALA A 70 5.91 7.52 12.85
CA ALA A 70 6.24 6.56 11.76
C ALA A 70 7.52 5.76 12.01
N GLY A 71 8.52 6.35 12.67
CA GLY A 71 9.76 5.65 13.03
C GLY A 71 9.55 4.51 14.05
N GLU A 72 8.43 4.51 14.76
CA GLU A 72 8.02 3.45 15.69
C GLU A 72 7.28 2.31 14.97
N VAL A 73 6.95 2.48 13.68
CA VAL A 73 6.34 1.43 12.86
C VAL A 73 7.40 0.69 12.06
N ARG A 74 7.39 -0.65 12.17
CA ARG A 74 8.24 -1.54 11.37
C ARG A 74 7.38 -2.37 10.45
N ILE A 75 7.58 -2.20 9.14
CA ILE A 75 6.94 -3.05 8.14
C ILE A 75 7.62 -4.42 8.16
N ARG A 76 6.83 -5.47 8.40
CA ARG A 76 7.29 -6.85 8.52
C ARG A 76 7.18 -7.60 7.21
N THR A 77 6.08 -7.40 6.50
CA THR A 77 5.79 -8.13 5.28
C THR A 77 5.04 -7.23 4.32
N LEU A 78 5.44 -7.30 3.06
CA LEU A 78 4.84 -6.59 1.97
C LEU A 78 4.64 -7.56 0.80
N VAL A 79 3.39 -7.80 0.43
CA VAL A 79 3.03 -8.79 -0.59
C VAL A 79 2.13 -8.14 -1.62
N ARG A 80 2.48 -8.29 -2.91
CA ARG A 80 1.62 -7.91 -4.03
C ARG A 80 0.42 -8.86 -4.11
N LEU A 81 -0.78 -8.28 -4.22
CA LEU A 81 -2.06 -8.97 -4.39
C LEU A 81 -2.47 -9.07 -5.86
#